data_AF-A0A7W3YEM2-F1
#
_entry.id   AF-A0A7W3YEM2-F1
#
_cell.length_a   1.000
_cell.length_b   1.000
_cell.length_c   1.000
_cell.angle_alpha   90.00
_cell.angle_beta   90.00
_cell.angle_gamma   90.00
#
_symmetry.space_group_name_H-M   'P 1'
#
loop_
_entity.id
_entity.type
_entity.pdbx_description
1 polymer ?
#
loop_
_entity_poly.entity_id
_entity_poly.type
_entity_poly.pdbx_seq_one_letter_code
_entity_poly.pdbx_strand_id
1 'polypeptide(L)'
;MKVHLPGLLALAVLAGSGCASSVPAAALVLPVLDSSVAGNIAGTLEYCVKNNYLSADAVSGVKDRLLEKVPGQGGFDKGEGGLLTGSDGKTFDLKGATSDVRRKACQQVLGAAGSLI
;
A
#
# COMPACT_ATOMS: atom_id res chain seq x y z
N MET A 1 18.55 -48.60 -9.94
CA MET A 1 19.86 -48.10 -9.48
C MET A 1 19.71 -46.64 -9.08
N LYS A 2 20.43 -46.26 -8.03
CA LYS A 2 20.43 -44.98 -7.31
C LYS A 2 20.52 -43.76 -8.24
N VAL A 3 19.67 -42.74 -8.06
CA VAL A 3 20.06 -41.35 -8.30
C VAL A 3 19.59 -40.50 -7.11
N HIS A 4 20.48 -40.39 -6.13
CA HIS A 4 20.46 -39.32 -5.14
C HIS A 4 21.75 -38.53 -5.38
N LEU A 5 21.64 -37.25 -5.72
CA LEU A 5 22.62 -36.28 -5.29
C LEU A 5 21.92 -34.92 -5.04
N PRO A 6 22.05 -34.34 -3.84
CA PRO A 6 21.44 -33.08 -3.46
C PRO A 6 22.39 -31.90 -3.72
N GLY A 7 21.83 -30.75 -4.07
CA GLY A 7 22.53 -29.47 -4.04
C GLY A 7 23.00 -28.97 -5.40
N LEU A 8 22.18 -28.11 -6.01
CA LEU A 8 22.67 -26.83 -6.52
C LEU A 8 21.48 -25.88 -6.67
N LEU A 9 21.67 -24.66 -6.18
CA LEU A 9 20.69 -23.59 -6.13
C LEU A 9 20.04 -23.36 -7.51
N ALA A 10 18.77 -23.72 -7.66
CA ALA A 10 17.95 -23.20 -8.74
C ALA A 10 17.34 -21.88 -8.28
N LEU A 11 17.97 -20.78 -8.68
CA LEU A 11 17.37 -19.45 -8.74
C LEU A 11 16.06 -19.60 -9.54
N ALA A 12 14.92 -19.51 -8.86
CA ALA A 12 13.62 -19.52 -9.51
C ALA A 12 13.43 -18.20 -10.26
N VAL A 13 13.84 -18.19 -11.54
CA VAL A 13 13.32 -17.26 -12.54
C VAL A 13 11.86 -17.65 -12.77
N LEU A 14 10.93 -16.89 -12.21
CA LEU A 14 9.53 -16.92 -12.64
C LEU A 14 9.38 -16.03 -13.88
N ALA A 15 9.48 -16.66 -15.04
CA ALA A 15 8.81 -16.20 -16.25
C ALA A 15 7.33 -16.61 -16.13
N GLY A 16 6.47 -15.66 -15.75
CA GLY A 16 5.02 -15.80 -15.72
C GLY A 16 4.36 -14.60 -16.40
N SER A 17 3.70 -14.83 -17.53
CA SER A 17 2.95 -13.85 -18.30
C SER A 17 1.55 -13.63 -17.72
N GLY A 18 1.14 -12.35 -17.56
CA GLY A 18 -0.17 -11.89 -17.07
C GLY A 18 -0.21 -11.76 -15.54
N CYS A 19 -0.39 -10.61 -14.90
CA CYS A 19 -1.28 -9.49 -15.15
C CYS A 19 -0.56 -8.17 -14.76
N ALA A 20 -1.03 -7.03 -15.27
CA ALA A 20 -0.56 -5.71 -14.89
C ALA A 20 -0.60 -5.49 -13.36
N SER A 21 0.46 -4.92 -12.77
CA SER A 21 0.43 -3.74 -11.88
C SER A 21 1.82 -3.40 -11.33
N SER A 22 2.33 -2.27 -11.79
CA SER A 22 3.00 -1.20 -11.02
C SER A 22 4.22 -1.48 -10.11
N VAL A 23 5.32 -0.84 -10.55
CA VAL A 23 6.39 -0.16 -9.80
C VAL A 23 7.42 -0.95 -8.97
N PRO A 24 8.71 -0.93 -9.36
CA PRO A 24 9.79 -0.86 -8.38
C PRO A 24 9.79 0.57 -7.77
N ALA A 25 8.92 0.80 -6.79
CA ALA A 25 9.01 1.99 -5.94
C ALA A 25 10.17 1.80 -4.97
N ALA A 26 11.12 2.72 -4.98
CA ALA A 26 12.33 2.69 -4.18
C ALA A 26 12.04 2.41 -2.68
N ALA A 27 12.30 1.17 -2.25
CA ALA A 27 12.64 0.68 -0.91
C ALA A 27 12.07 1.43 0.31
N LEU A 28 10.83 1.93 0.24
CA LEU A 28 10.07 2.28 1.43
C LEU A 28 9.41 0.99 1.90
N VAL A 29 9.80 0.49 3.07
CA VAL A 29 9.12 -0.62 3.74
C VAL A 29 7.78 -0.10 4.25
N LEU A 30 6.85 0.09 3.31
CA LEU A 30 5.45 0.31 3.64
C LEU A 30 4.83 -1.04 4.02
N PRO A 31 3.85 -1.03 4.91
CA PRO A 31 3.16 -2.24 5.30
C PRO A 31 2.31 -2.76 4.12
N VAL A 32 1.89 -4.01 4.17
CA VAL A 32 1.16 -4.64 3.06
C VAL A 32 -0.23 -4.03 2.98
N LEU A 33 -0.59 -3.47 1.83
CA LEU A 33 -1.84 -2.74 1.61
C LEU A 33 -2.77 -3.59 0.74
N ASP A 34 -3.75 -4.21 1.37
CA ASP A 34 -4.79 -5.01 0.69
C ASP A 34 -6.17 -4.43 0.96
N SER A 35 -7.18 -5.00 0.28
CA SER A 35 -8.57 -4.66 0.50
C SER A 35 -8.95 -4.75 1.97
N SER A 36 -8.46 -5.69 2.78
CA SER A 36 -8.78 -5.80 4.23
C SER A 36 -8.43 -4.57 5.10
N VAL A 37 -7.53 -3.71 4.63
CA VAL A 37 -7.11 -2.47 5.34
C VAL A 37 -7.51 -1.21 4.58
N ALA A 38 -8.41 -1.31 3.61
CA ALA A 38 -8.85 -0.18 2.80
C ALA A 38 -9.43 0.99 3.62
N GLY A 39 -10.02 0.72 4.79
CA GLY A 39 -10.47 1.78 5.70
C GLY A 39 -9.30 2.62 6.24
N ASN A 40 -8.20 1.97 6.63
CA ASN A 40 -6.98 2.66 7.04
C ASN A 40 -6.29 3.38 5.88
N ILE A 41 -6.28 2.78 4.69
CA ILE A 41 -5.79 3.42 3.44
C ILE A 41 -6.59 4.70 3.17
N ALA A 42 -7.92 4.64 3.22
CA ALA A 42 -8.80 5.80 3.01
C ALA A 42 -8.57 6.91 4.04
N GLY A 43 -8.43 6.57 5.32
CA GLY A 43 -8.08 7.55 6.36
C GLY A 43 -6.69 8.16 6.14
N THR A 44 -5.72 7.35 5.69
CA THR A 44 -4.37 7.85 5.37
C THR A 44 -4.40 8.81 4.19
N LEU A 45 -5.23 8.54 3.19
CA LEU A 45 -5.45 9.44 2.06
C LEU A 45 -6.04 10.79 2.49
N GLU A 46 -7.03 10.80 3.39
CA GLU A 46 -7.55 12.03 4.03
C GLU A 46 -6.43 12.81 4.72
N TYR A 47 -5.61 12.12 5.51
CA TYR A 47 -4.44 12.73 6.16
C TYR A 47 -3.48 13.34 5.14
N CYS A 48 -3.18 12.64 4.05
CA CYS A 48 -2.29 13.12 3.00
C CYS A 48 -2.81 14.38 2.31
N VAL A 49 -4.11 14.48 2.03
CA VAL A 49 -4.73 15.69 1.46
C VAL A 49 -4.73 16.83 2.48
N LYS A 50 -5.14 16.56 3.72
CA LYS A 50 -5.19 17.55 4.82
C LYS A 50 -3.84 18.21 5.09
N ASN A 51 -2.74 17.47 4.89
CA ASN A 51 -1.37 17.96 5.06
C ASN A 51 -0.70 18.42 3.75
N ASN A 52 -1.42 18.55 2.63
CA ASN A 52 -0.87 18.96 1.32
C ASN A 52 0.24 18.04 0.76
N TYR A 53 0.21 16.74 1.07
CA TYR A 53 1.12 15.75 0.47
C TYR A 53 0.60 15.17 -0.85
N LEU A 54 -0.73 15.13 -1.02
CA LEU A 54 -1.42 14.74 -2.25
C LEU A 54 -2.45 15.79 -2.61
N SER A 55 -2.73 15.92 -3.90
CA SER A 55 -3.84 16.73 -4.40
C SER A 55 -5.17 16.07 -4.08
N ALA A 56 -6.14 16.85 -3.61
CA ALA A 56 -7.48 16.39 -3.30
C ALA A 56 -8.14 15.71 -4.52
N ASP A 57 -7.95 16.24 -5.73
CA ASP A 57 -8.51 15.69 -6.97
C ASP A 57 -8.05 14.26 -7.25
N ALA A 58 -6.76 13.98 -7.05
CA ALA A 58 -6.19 12.66 -7.28
C ALA A 58 -6.72 11.64 -6.26
N VAL A 59 -7.02 12.10 -5.06
CA VAL A 59 -7.47 11.25 -3.94
C VAL A 59 -8.97 11.02 -3.97
N SER A 60 -9.80 12.02 -4.19
CA SER A 60 -11.26 11.90 -4.10
C SER A 60 -11.79 10.81 -5.04
N GLY A 61 -11.39 10.80 -6.31
CA GLY A 61 -11.86 9.79 -7.26
C GLY A 61 -11.49 8.35 -6.88
N VAL A 62 -10.30 8.13 -6.33
CA VAL A 62 -9.85 6.81 -5.87
C VAL A 62 -10.51 6.45 -4.53
N LYS A 63 -10.64 7.42 -3.62
CA LYS A 63 -11.28 7.27 -2.30
C LYS A 63 -12.74 6.86 -2.44
N ASP A 64 -13.52 7.56 -3.27
CA ASP A 64 -14.94 7.25 -3.46
C ASP A 64 -15.12 5.83 -4.01
N ARG A 65 -14.39 5.48 -5.08
CA ARG A 65 -14.39 4.12 -5.65
C ARG A 65 -13.97 3.05 -4.64
N LEU A 66 -12.96 3.35 -3.82
CA LEU A 66 -12.47 2.43 -2.80
C LEU A 66 -13.49 2.24 -1.69
N LEU A 67 -14.13 3.31 -1.22
CA LEU A 67 -15.16 3.26 -0.18
C LEU A 67 -16.43 2.55 -0.67
N GLU A 68 -16.77 2.67 -1.96
CA GLU A 68 -17.86 1.89 -2.59
C GLU A 68 -17.56 0.39 -2.61
N LYS A 69 -16.29 0.02 -2.80
CA LYS A 69 -15.86 -1.39 -2.91
C LYS A 69 -15.59 -2.04 -1.57
N VAL A 70 -15.24 -1.25 -0.55
CA VAL A 70 -14.78 -1.78 0.72
C VAL A 70 -15.54 -1.12 1.88
N PRO A 71 -16.81 -1.53 2.11
CA PRO A 71 -17.65 -0.96 3.14
C PRO A 71 -17.14 -1.34 4.55
N GLY A 72 -17.03 -0.33 5.42
CA GLY A 72 -17.03 -0.55 6.87
C GLY A 72 -15.73 -1.07 7.48
N GLN A 73 -14.58 -0.61 7.00
CA GLN A 73 -13.32 -1.19 7.44
C GLN A 73 -12.58 -0.42 8.52
N GLY A 74 -12.19 -1.17 9.55
CA GLY A 74 -11.48 -0.65 10.71
C GLY A 74 -10.16 0.02 10.34
N GLY A 75 -9.75 0.97 11.18
CA GLY A 75 -8.48 1.66 11.05
C GLY A 75 -8.54 2.98 10.27
N PHE A 76 -9.72 3.45 9.86
CA PHE A 76 -9.90 4.79 9.28
C PHE A 76 -9.38 5.88 10.22
N ASP A 77 -9.77 5.88 11.50
CA ASP A 77 -9.30 6.85 12.50
C ASP A 77 -7.78 6.82 12.67
N LYS A 78 -7.18 5.61 12.58
CA LYS A 78 -5.72 5.45 12.62
C LYS A 78 -5.07 6.09 11.40
N GLY A 79 -5.63 5.85 10.21
CA GLY A 79 -5.15 6.43 8.96
C GLY A 79 -5.27 7.95 8.96
N GLU A 80 -6.41 8.50 9.38
CA GLU A 80 -6.62 9.95 9.51
C GLU A 80 -5.66 10.55 10.56
N GLY A 81 -5.30 9.75 11.57
CA GLY A 81 -4.25 10.07 12.55
C GLY A 81 -2.82 10.00 12.01
N GLY A 82 -2.60 9.62 10.74
CA GLY A 82 -1.28 9.47 10.15
C GLY A 82 -0.59 8.14 10.47
N LEU A 83 -1.33 7.12 10.91
CA LEU A 83 -0.82 5.76 11.09
C LEU A 83 -1.35 4.86 9.98
N LEU A 84 -0.44 4.44 9.10
CA LEU A 84 -0.73 3.49 8.04
C LEU A 84 -0.45 2.08 8.57
N THR A 85 -1.49 1.27 8.77
CA THR A 85 -1.38 -0.12 9.23
C THR A 85 -1.78 -1.06 8.11
N GLY A 86 -0.88 -1.98 7.76
CA GLY A 86 -1.14 -2.98 6.73
C GLY A 86 -1.76 -4.27 7.25
N SER A 87 -2.16 -5.12 6.31
CA SER A 87 -2.72 -6.46 6.54
C SER A 87 -1.72 -7.40 7.22
N ASP A 88 -0.42 -7.12 7.10
CA ASP A 88 0.69 -7.81 7.74
C ASP A 88 0.93 -7.40 9.21
N GLY A 89 0.09 -6.50 9.75
CA GLY A 89 0.17 -6.01 11.12
C GLY A 89 1.29 -4.98 11.35
N LYS A 90 2.07 -4.64 10.32
CA LYS A 90 3.06 -3.58 10.38
C LYS A 90 2.35 -2.22 10.33
N THR A 91 2.89 -1.27 11.09
CA THR A 91 2.39 0.11 11.10
C THR A 91 3.51 1.07 10.76
N PHE A 92 3.23 1.97 9.84
CA PHE A 92 4.10 3.06 9.43
C PHE A 92 3.54 4.38 9.94
N ASP A 93 4.33 5.10 10.73
CA ASP A 93 3.95 6.39 11.30
C ASP A 93 4.40 7.53 10.37
N LEU A 94 3.42 8.16 9.72
CA LEU A 94 3.64 9.30 8.85
C LEU A 94 4.00 10.56 9.66
N LYS A 95 3.51 10.70 10.89
CA LYS A 95 3.80 11.87 11.74
C LYS A 95 5.25 11.92 12.16
N GLY A 96 5.87 10.75 12.40
CA GLY A 96 7.29 10.62 12.73
C GLY A 96 8.23 10.72 11.53
N ALA A 97 7.70 10.68 10.30
CA ALA A 97 8.49 10.70 9.07
C ALA A 97 8.74 12.13 8.54
N THR A 98 9.78 12.29 7.73
CA THR A 98 10.06 13.56 7.03
C THR A 98 9.04 13.82 5.92
N SER A 99 8.85 15.09 5.54
CA SER A 99 7.87 15.49 4.51
C SER A 99 8.05 14.76 3.17
N ASP A 100 9.29 14.49 2.74
CA ASP A 100 9.57 13.73 1.53
C ASP A 100 9.13 12.27 1.63
N VAL A 101 9.39 11.64 2.77
CA VAL A 101 8.98 10.26 3.02
C VAL A 101 7.46 10.18 3.11
N ARG A 102 6.81 11.13 3.80
CA ARG A 102 5.34 11.23 3.87
C ARG A 102 4.74 11.36 2.49
N ARG A 103 5.25 12.26 1.66
CA ARG A 103 4.80 12.44 0.28
C ARG A 103 4.93 11.16 -0.55
N LYS A 104 6.08 10.47 -0.46
CA LYS A 104 6.28 9.19 -1.16
C LYS A 104 5.34 8.09 -0.64
N ALA A 105 5.16 8.00 0.68
CA ALA A 105 4.24 7.05 1.30
C ALA A 105 2.81 7.31 0.87
N CYS A 106 2.36 8.56 0.91
CA CYS A 106 1.05 8.97 0.42
C CYS A 106 0.84 8.59 -1.06
N GLN A 107 1.82 8.84 -1.93
CA GLN A 107 1.77 8.45 -3.35
C GLN A 107 1.65 6.93 -3.53
N GLN A 108 2.36 6.15 -2.71
CA GLN A 108 2.25 4.69 -2.71
C GLN A 108 0.87 4.22 -2.22
N VAL A 109 0.34 4.82 -1.15
CA VAL A 109 -1.00 4.52 -0.63
C VAL A 109 -2.06 4.83 -1.69
N LEU A 110 -1.93 5.95 -2.41
CA LEU A 110 -2.82 6.29 -3.52
C LEU A 110 -2.73 5.28 -4.67
N GLY A 111 -1.52 4.85 -5.04
CA GLY A 111 -1.32 3.80 -6.03
C GLY A 111 -1.90 2.45 -5.60
N ALA A 112 -1.72 2.07 -4.34
CA ALA A 112 -2.29 0.85 -3.76
C ALA A 112 -3.83 0.93 -3.74
N ALA A 113 -4.40 2.03 -3.25
CA ALA A 113 -5.84 2.27 -3.29
C ALA A 113 -6.42 2.17 -4.70
N GLY A 114 -5.74 2.77 -5.69
CA GLY A 114 -6.12 2.69 -7.10
C GLY A 114 -5.99 1.28 -7.69
N SER A 115 -5.15 0.42 -7.11
CA SER A 115 -4.98 -0.98 -7.54
C SER A 115 -6.03 -1.92 -6.93
N LEU A 116 -6.78 -1.46 -5.91
CA LEU A 116 -7.81 -2.22 -5.21
C LEU A 116 -9.23 -1.97 -5.76
N ILE A 117 -9.40 -1.01 -6.68
CA ILE A 117 -10.68 -0.61 -7.31
C ILE A 117 -10.77 -1.09 -8.75
#